data_AF-A0A1J5B7P1-F1
#
_entry.id   AF-A0A1J5B7P1-F1
#
_cell.length_a   1.000
_cell.length_b   1.000
_cell.length_c   1.000
_cell.angle_alpha   90.00
_cell.angle_beta   90.00
_cell.angle_gamma   90.00
#
_symmetry.space_group_name_H-M   'P 1'
#
loop_
_entity.id
_entity.type
_entity.pdbx_description
1 polymer ?
#
loop_
_entity_poly.entity_id
_entity_poly.type
_entity_poly.pdbx_seq_one_letter_code
_entity_poly.pdbx_strand_id
1 'polypeptide(L)'
;MKPNIFRFATKELSQDGFFTWLLQWADNDHNQQNQLLNETAKDFVRLLLGQTPDYIINKVEAGRQWNNIDIWAEINDEYFIGIEDKTNTGEHSEQLERYKQIATEHYKDKNHKLVFVYLKTGNEEFCDT
;
A
#
# COMPACT_ATOMS: atom_id res chain seq x y z
N MET A 1 2.61 -17.18 -6.64
CA MET A 1 1.73 -16.94 -7.81
C MET A 1 2.07 -15.56 -8.37
N LYS A 2 2.19 -15.36 -9.68
CA LYS A 2 2.62 -14.06 -10.26
C LYS A 2 1.57 -12.96 -10.00
N PRO A 3 1.93 -11.78 -9.46
CA PRO A 3 0.99 -10.67 -9.30
C PRO A 3 0.44 -10.23 -10.65
N ASN A 4 -0.89 -10.14 -10.74
CA ASN A 4 -1.59 -9.82 -11.97
C ASN A 4 -2.57 -8.68 -11.73
N ILE A 5 -2.31 -7.54 -12.37
CA ILE A 5 -3.08 -6.31 -12.21
C ILE A 5 -4.55 -6.48 -12.59
N PHE A 6 -4.87 -7.37 -13.54
CA PHE A 6 -6.25 -7.65 -13.97
C PHE A 6 -7.08 -8.39 -12.92
N ARG A 7 -6.45 -8.91 -11.85
CA ARG A 7 -7.20 -9.39 -10.68
C ARG A 7 -7.83 -8.26 -9.89
N PHE A 8 -7.25 -7.07 -9.97
CA PHE A 8 -7.71 -5.89 -9.25
C PHE A 8 -8.50 -4.91 -10.14
N ALA A 9 -8.25 -4.94 -11.45
CA ALA A 9 -8.88 -4.08 -12.45
C ALA A 9 -9.89 -4.86 -13.32
N THR A 10 -10.97 -5.38 -12.72
CA THR A 10 -11.91 -6.30 -13.42
C THR A 10 -12.84 -5.62 -14.43
N LYS A 11 -12.95 -4.29 -14.40
CA LYS A 11 -13.76 -3.50 -15.36
C LYS A 11 -13.01 -2.24 -15.83
N GLU A 12 -12.34 -1.57 -14.91
CA GLU A 12 -11.48 -0.41 -15.16
C GLU A 12 -10.25 -0.48 -14.25
N LEU A 13 -9.12 0.10 -14.69
CA LEU A 13 -7.92 0.20 -13.88
C LEU A 13 -8.09 1.33 -12.87
N SER A 14 -8.21 0.95 -11.60
CA SER A 14 -8.34 1.89 -10.48
C SER A 14 -6.99 2.12 -9.78
N GLN A 15 -6.82 3.30 -9.17
CA GLN A 15 -5.59 3.72 -8.50
C GLN A 15 -5.21 2.75 -7.37
N ASP A 16 -6.16 2.44 -6.48
CA ASP A 16 -6.04 1.38 -5.46
C ASP A 16 -5.58 0.02 -6.04
N GLY A 17 -6.11 -0.37 -7.20
CA GLY A 17 -5.79 -1.62 -7.88
C GLY A 17 -4.36 -1.66 -8.40
N PHE A 18 -3.89 -0.55 -8.99
CA PHE A 18 -2.50 -0.41 -9.43
C PHE A 18 -1.52 -0.48 -8.25
N PHE A 19 -1.76 0.28 -7.19
CA PHE A 19 -0.86 0.31 -6.04
C PHE A 19 -0.87 -1.02 -5.27
N THR A 20 -2.02 -1.69 -5.15
CA THR A 20 -2.06 -3.04 -4.58
C THR A 20 -1.23 -4.02 -5.39
N TRP A 21 -1.36 -3.99 -6.73
CA TRP A 21 -0.57 -4.82 -7.61
C TRP A 21 0.93 -4.54 -7.47
N LEU A 22 1.32 -3.27 -7.38
CA LEU A 22 2.72 -2.88 -7.17
C LEU A 22 3.24 -3.38 -5.81
N LEU A 23 2.47 -3.22 -4.73
CA LEU A 23 2.84 -3.72 -3.40
C LEU A 23 3.06 -5.24 -3.40
N GLN A 24 2.20 -5.99 -4.08
CA GLN A 24 2.39 -7.44 -4.20
C GLN A 24 3.70 -7.81 -4.89
N TRP A 25 4.18 -7.00 -5.84
CA TRP A 25 5.48 -7.22 -6.47
C TRP A 25 6.67 -7.04 -5.54
N ALA A 26 6.51 -6.42 -4.37
CA ALA A 26 7.62 -6.22 -3.42
C ALA A 26 8.03 -7.49 -2.67
N ASP A 27 7.21 -8.54 -2.69
CA ASP A 27 7.55 -9.83 -2.07
C ASP A 27 8.80 -10.45 -2.73
N ASN A 28 9.73 -10.96 -1.92
CA ASN A 28 11.02 -11.42 -2.42
C ASN A 28 10.89 -12.65 -3.35
N ASP A 29 9.80 -13.41 -3.27
CA ASP A 29 9.52 -14.54 -4.17
C ASP A 29 9.31 -14.11 -5.63
N HIS A 30 9.19 -12.81 -5.89
CA HIS A 30 9.01 -12.26 -7.24
C HIS A 30 10.30 -11.73 -7.87
N ASN A 31 11.41 -11.69 -7.13
CA ASN A 31 12.70 -11.22 -7.64
C ASN A 31 13.15 -11.97 -8.91
N GLN A 32 13.06 -13.30 -8.91
CA GLN A 32 13.45 -14.13 -10.06
C GLN A 32 12.52 -13.97 -11.27
N GLN A 33 11.30 -13.43 -11.08
CA GLN A 33 10.33 -13.26 -12.16
C GLN A 33 10.52 -11.92 -12.87
N ASN A 34 10.80 -10.86 -12.11
CA ASN A 34 11.14 -9.55 -12.65
C ASN A 34 11.88 -8.73 -11.58
N GLN A 35 13.22 -8.80 -11.61
CA GLN A 35 14.07 -8.13 -10.63
C GLN A 35 13.86 -6.61 -10.58
N LEU A 36 13.78 -5.93 -11.73
CA LEU A 36 13.62 -4.48 -11.76
C LEU A 36 12.28 -4.04 -11.15
N LEU A 37 11.19 -4.74 -11.48
CA LEU A 37 9.88 -4.43 -10.93
C LEU A 37 9.80 -4.76 -9.44
N ASN A 38 10.42 -5.87 -9.01
CA ASN A 38 10.49 -6.25 -7.60
C ASN A 38 11.25 -5.20 -6.78
N GLU A 39 12.42 -4.74 -7.24
CA GLU A 39 13.17 -3.70 -6.55
C GLU A 39 12.45 -2.35 -6.57
N THR A 40 11.80 -1.98 -7.68
CA THR A 40 10.96 -0.77 -7.74
C THR A 40 9.82 -0.82 -6.72
N ALA A 41 9.17 -1.98 -6.57
CA ALA A 41 8.12 -2.19 -5.59
C ALA A 41 8.64 -2.14 -4.15
N LYS A 42 9.82 -2.71 -3.89
CA LYS A 42 10.49 -2.63 -2.58
C LYS A 42 10.86 -1.20 -2.22
N ASP A 43 11.35 -0.40 -3.17
CA ASP A 43 11.65 1.01 -2.96
C ASP A 43 10.38 1.81 -2.63
N PHE A 44 9.26 1.50 -3.30
CA PHE A 44 7.98 2.09 -2.96
C PHE A 44 7.53 1.72 -1.52
N VAL A 45 7.70 0.46 -1.10
CA VAL A 45 7.40 0.04 0.29
C VAL A 45 8.30 0.77 1.29
N ARG A 46 9.61 0.89 1.03
CA ARG A 46 10.54 1.62 1.91
C ARG A 46 10.15 3.10 2.05
N LEU A 47 9.75 3.71 0.94
CA LEU A 47 9.23 5.09 0.94
C LEU A 47 7.99 5.22 1.84
N LEU A 48 7.00 4.32 1.71
CA LEU A 48 5.79 4.34 2.56
C LEU A 48 6.11 4.14 4.04
N LEU A 49 7.10 3.30 4.36
CA LEU A 49 7.52 3.04 5.73
C LEU A 49 8.47 4.10 6.32
N GLY A 50 8.97 5.03 5.50
CA GLY A 50 10.05 5.94 5.90
C GLY A 50 11.35 5.23 6.26
N GLN A 51 11.60 4.06 5.66
CA GLN A 51 12.79 3.23 5.90
C GLN A 51 13.91 3.57 4.93
N THR A 52 15.13 3.24 5.33
CA THR A 52 16.33 3.40 4.51
C THR A 52 16.48 2.25 3.50
N PRO A 53 17.28 2.42 2.43
CA PRO A 53 17.49 1.40 1.41
C PRO A 53 18.02 0.04 1.91
N ASP A 54 18.70 0.02 3.05
CA ASP A 54 19.24 -1.20 3.70
C ASP A 54 18.18 -2.02 4.45
N TYR A 55 16.97 -1.49 4.63
CA TYR A 55 15.85 -2.30 5.14
C TYR A 55 15.52 -3.41 4.13
N ILE A 56 15.66 -4.66 4.58
CA ILE A 56 15.45 -5.86 3.76
C ILE A 56 13.98 -6.28 3.81
N ILE A 57 13.32 -6.29 2.65
CA ILE A 57 11.95 -6.77 2.48
C ILE A 57 12.01 -8.21 1.97
N ASN A 58 11.60 -9.15 2.83
CA ASN A 58 11.55 -10.58 2.54
C ASN A 58 10.14 -11.04 2.17
N LYS A 59 9.14 -10.58 2.93
CA LYS A 59 7.74 -11.03 2.81
C LYS A 59 6.81 -9.83 2.69
N VAL A 60 5.90 -9.88 1.73
CA VAL A 60 4.86 -8.89 1.53
C VAL A 60 3.53 -9.56 1.23
N GLU A 61 2.54 -9.28 2.06
CA GLU A 61 1.14 -9.58 1.77
C GLU A 61 0.42 -8.26 1.54
N ALA A 62 -0.36 -8.14 0.46
CA ALA A 62 -1.06 -6.90 0.14
C ALA A 62 -2.41 -7.18 -0.50
N GLY A 63 -3.37 -6.33 -0.19
CA GLY A 63 -4.75 -6.45 -0.65
C GLY A 63 -5.53 -5.15 -0.52
N ARG A 64 -6.84 -5.25 -0.70
CA ARG A 64 -7.77 -4.13 -0.68
C ARG A 64 -9.01 -4.45 0.15
N GLN A 65 -9.70 -3.39 0.57
CA GLN A 65 -11.05 -3.42 1.15
C GLN A 65 -11.20 -4.35 2.37
N TRP A 66 -10.09 -4.69 3.05
CA TRP A 66 -10.15 -5.39 4.33
C TRP A 66 -10.64 -4.39 5.38
N ASN A 67 -11.80 -4.67 5.99
CA ASN A 67 -12.49 -3.74 6.90
C ASN A 67 -12.71 -2.33 6.31
N ASN A 68 -12.96 -2.26 5.00
CA ASN A 68 -13.07 -1.02 4.23
C ASN A 68 -11.83 -0.12 4.29
N ILE A 69 -10.63 -0.69 4.45
CA ILE A 69 -9.36 0.01 4.18
C ILE A 69 -9.08 -0.10 2.69
N ASP A 70 -8.87 1.02 1.99
CA ASP A 70 -8.74 1.00 0.52
C ASP A 70 -7.65 0.05 0.05
N ILE A 71 -6.45 0.20 0.60
CA ILE A 71 -5.30 -0.68 0.36
C ILE A 71 -4.63 -1.00 1.69
N TRP A 72 -4.19 -2.23 1.86
CA TRP A 72 -3.39 -2.65 3.00
C TRP A 72 -2.20 -3.49 2.56
N ALA A 73 -1.13 -3.45 3.36
CA ALA A 73 0.01 -4.34 3.22
C ALA A 73 0.60 -4.75 4.58
N GLU A 74 1.04 -6.00 4.69
CA GLU A 74 1.86 -6.52 5.78
C GLU A 74 3.27 -6.81 5.27
N ILE A 75 4.28 -6.28 5.95
CA ILE A 75 5.69 -6.37 5.54
C ILE A 75 6.48 -7.09 6.64
N ASN A 76 7.16 -8.19 6.28
CA ASN A 76 8.01 -8.99 7.16
C ASN A 76 7.35 -9.47 8.48
N ASP A 77 6.01 -9.54 8.54
CA ASP A 77 5.25 -9.77 9.78
C ASP A 77 5.63 -8.75 10.89
N GLU A 78 6.11 -7.56 10.51
CA GLU A 78 6.60 -6.49 11.39
C GLU A 78 5.81 -5.20 11.21
N TYR A 79 5.43 -4.85 9.98
CA TYR A 79 4.70 -3.62 9.68
C TYR A 79 3.34 -3.92 9.09
N PHE A 80 2.35 -3.14 9.51
CA PHE A 80 1.10 -2.98 8.78
C PHE A 80 1.05 -1.59 8.17
N ILE A 81 0.70 -1.50 6.89
CA ILE A 81 0.46 -0.25 6.17
C ILE A 81 -1.02 -0.20 5.79
N GLY A 82 -1.74 0.81 6.27
CA GLY A 82 -3.08 1.15 5.79
C GLY A 82 -3.00 2.39 4.91
N ILE A 83 -3.57 2.32 3.70
CA ILE A 83 -3.53 3.42 2.74
C ILE A 83 -4.94 3.81 2.38
N GLU A 84 -5.22 5.11 2.47
CA GLU A 84 -6.41 5.75 1.93
C GLU A 84 -6.12 6.28 0.53
N ASP A 85 -6.93 5.87 -0.44
CA ASP A 85 -6.81 6.24 -1.86
C ASP A 85 -7.74 7.41 -2.20
N LYS A 86 -7.19 8.52 -2.71
CA LYS A 86 -7.99 9.72 -3.05
C LYS A 86 -7.62 10.26 -4.42
N THR A 87 -8.64 10.47 -5.25
CA THR A 87 -8.48 11.00 -6.61
C THR A 87 -8.98 12.44 -6.80
N ASN A 88 -9.91 12.95 -5.98
CA ASN A 88 -10.52 14.29 -6.19
C ASN A 88 -11.19 14.95 -4.96
N THR A 89 -11.18 14.34 -3.77
CA THR A 89 -11.98 14.81 -2.62
C THR A 89 -11.14 15.33 -1.46
N GLY A 90 -11.70 16.28 -0.72
CA GLY A 90 -11.09 16.85 0.48
C GLY A 90 -10.75 15.83 1.57
N GLU A 91 -9.96 16.25 2.55
CA GLU A 91 -9.60 15.40 3.68
C GLU A 91 -10.79 15.24 4.64
N HIS A 92 -11.37 14.05 4.67
CA HIS A 92 -12.19 13.60 5.80
C HIS A 92 -11.28 12.86 6.79
N SER A 93 -10.89 13.54 7.86
CA SER A 93 -9.99 13.02 8.90
C SER A 93 -10.47 11.72 9.56
N GLU A 94 -11.77 11.44 9.49
CA GLU A 94 -12.40 10.27 10.13
C GLU A 94 -11.97 8.92 9.53
N GLN A 95 -11.54 8.88 8.27
CA GLN A 95 -11.18 7.62 7.60
C GLN A 95 -9.92 6.98 8.17
N LEU A 96 -8.82 7.74 8.27
CA LEU A 96 -7.59 7.21 8.86
C LEU A 96 -7.73 6.92 10.35
N GLU A 97 -8.54 7.69 11.09
CA GLU A 97 -8.84 7.36 12.49
C GLU A 97 -9.55 6.02 12.61
N ARG A 98 -10.51 5.72 11.71
CA ARG A 98 -11.12 4.40 11.63
C ARG A 98 -10.10 3.31 11.30
N TYR A 99 -9.17 3.56 10.38
CA TYR A 99 -8.11 2.59 10.03
C TYR A 99 -7.20 2.30 11.21
N LYS A 100 -6.80 3.34 11.95
CA LYS A 100 -6.00 3.22 13.18
C LYS A 100 -6.69 2.34 14.20
N GLN A 101 -7.98 2.54 14.44
CA GLN A 101 -8.75 1.72 15.40
C GLN A 101 -8.79 0.26 14.98
N ILE A 102 -9.13 -0.01 13.71
CA ILE A 102 -9.21 -1.38 13.16
C ILE A 102 -7.87 -2.10 13.29
N ALA A 103 -6.79 -1.46 12.86
CA ALA A 103 -5.46 -2.07 12.91
C ALA A 103 -4.97 -2.23 14.35
N THR A 104 -5.17 -1.23 15.22
CA THR A 104 -4.76 -1.33 16.63
C THR A 104 -5.43 -2.51 17.33
N GLU A 105 -6.73 -2.73 17.09
CA GLU A 105 -7.44 -3.88 17.66
C GLU A 105 -6.96 -5.21 17.04
N HIS A 106 -6.78 -5.27 15.72
CA HIS A 106 -6.34 -6.49 15.03
C HIS A 106 -4.93 -6.94 15.44
N TYR A 107 -4.04 -5.97 15.70
CA TYR A 107 -2.64 -6.20 16.04
C TYR A 107 -2.33 -6.04 17.53
N LYS A 108 -3.33 -5.91 18.42
CA LYS A 108 -3.11 -5.64 19.85
C LYS A 108 -2.20 -6.63 20.58
N ASP A 109 -2.22 -7.90 20.15
CA ASP A 109 -1.41 -8.99 20.71
C ASP A 109 -0.18 -9.31 19.85
N LYS A 110 0.08 -8.50 18.83
CA LYS A 110 1.21 -8.62 17.90
C LYS A 110 2.09 -7.37 18.02
N ASN A 111 3.38 -7.49 17.76
CA ASN A 111 4.30 -6.35 17.84
C ASN A 111 4.41 -5.56 16.51
N HIS A 112 3.29 -5.43 15.78
CA HIS A 112 3.32 -4.76 14.48
C HIS A 112 3.39 -3.24 14.67
N LYS A 113 4.24 -2.59 13.87
CA LYS A 113 4.27 -1.14 13.72
C LYS A 113 3.21 -0.74 12.68
N LEU A 114 2.33 0.18 13.05
CA LEU A 114 1.21 0.61 12.20
C LEU A 114 1.56 1.92 11.48
N VAL A 115 1.49 1.92 10.16
CA VAL A 115 1.76 3.06 9.29
C VAL A 115 0.50 3.39 8.48
N PHE A 116 0.14 4.67 8.40
CA PHE A 116 -1.05 5.12 7.68
C PHE A 116 -0.70 6.22 6.68
N VAL A 117 -1.12 6.05 5.42
CA VAL A 117 -0.72 6.93 4.30
C VAL A 117 -1.95 7.40 3.54
N TYR A 118 -1.93 8.66 3.11
CA TYR A 118 -2.84 9.15 2.06
C TYR A 118 -2.10 9.09 0.71
N LEU A 119 -2.66 8.37 -0.26
CA LEU A 119 -2.21 8.44 -1.65
C LEU A 119 -3.18 9.32 -2.43
N LYS A 120 -2.71 10.53 -2.78
CA LYS A 120 -3.48 11.49 -3.56
C LYS A 120 -2.90 11.65 -4.96
N THR A 121 -3.76 11.59 -5.97
CA THR A 121 -3.46 12.09 -7.32
C THR A 121 -4.53 13.13 -7.70
N GLY A 122 -4.22 14.08 -8.58
CA GLY A 122 -5.19 15.09 -9.02
C GLY A 122 -5.09 16.50 -8.39
N ASN A 123 -4.04 16.80 -7.61
CA ASN A 123 -3.70 18.20 -7.29
C ASN A 123 -2.92 18.82 -8.46
N GLU A 124 -3.59 19.04 -9.59
CA GLU A 124 -3.18 20.11 -10.50
C GLU A 124 -3.91 21.37 -10.00
N GLU A 125 -3.23 22.19 -9.20
CA GLU A 125 -3.62 23.61 -9.20
C GLU A 125 -3.44 24.05 -10.65
N PHE A 126 -4.55 24.37 -11.32
CA PHE A 126 -4.50 25.11 -12.56
C PHE A 126 -3.63 26.35 -12.28
N CYS A 127 -2.41 26.38 -12.81
CA CYS A 127 -1.71 27.63 -12.99
C CYS A 127 -2.59 28.43 -13.95
N ASP A 128 -3.38 29.36 -13.43
CA ASP A 128 -4.00 30.41 -14.23
C ASP A 128 -2.87 31.13 -14.99
N THR A 129 -2.71 30.80 -16.26
CA THR A 129 -1.87 31.53 -17.23
C THR A 129 -2.65 32.71 -17.80
#